data_AF-F9GA06-F1
#
_entry.id   AF-F9GA06-F1
#
_cell.length_a   1.000
_cell.length_b   1.000
_cell.length_c   1.000
_cell.angle_alpha   90.00
_cell.angle_beta   90.00
_cell.angle_gamma   90.00
#
_symmetry.space_group_name_H-M   'P 1'
#
loop_
_entity.id
_entity.type
_entity.pdbx_description
1 polymer ?
#
loop_
_entity_poly.entity_id
_entity_poly.type
_entity_poly.pdbx_seq_one_letter_code
_entity_poly.pdbx_strand_id
1 'polypeptide(L)'
;MGEDETGKQLMKEASDVYYGENHFNVRLHWLREFMTDTLGDYKTKVPVAPLIKDSITVLVDSYDALDDFYLHEEGCDSDSGIDDPKSVHYRHGTGEAARWTQKRLQDIFLFTNAQHITLVLYGRGVLDGSDLATHQIIKDISYVVKLLIEKFGDRFTIKKMISRGDDYEGNYPSRSIRSYWDSPTEIAREETLQYPY
;
A
#
# COMPACT_ATOMS: atom_id res chain seq x y z
N MET A 1 -15.81 -33.98 1.80
CA MET A 1 -16.05 -33.43 3.16
C MET A 1 -16.51 -31.99 2.97
N GLY A 2 -17.70 -31.61 3.45
CA GLY A 2 -18.12 -30.19 3.47
C GLY A 2 -19.51 -29.82 2.96
N GLU A 3 -20.31 -30.75 2.41
CA GLU A 3 -21.65 -30.40 1.88
C GLU A 3 -22.78 -30.49 2.90
N ASP A 4 -22.56 -31.17 4.04
CA ASP A 4 -23.51 -31.20 5.14
C ASP A 4 -23.49 -29.89 5.96
N GLU A 5 -24.58 -29.62 6.67
CA GLU A 5 -24.76 -28.39 7.46
C GLU A 5 -23.63 -28.21 8.50
N THR A 6 -23.12 -29.31 9.05
CA THR A 6 -22.00 -29.30 10.00
C THR A 6 -20.70 -28.86 9.35
N GLY A 7 -20.39 -29.35 8.14
CA GLY A 7 -19.21 -28.95 7.39
C GLY A 7 -19.22 -27.48 6.98
N LYS A 8 -20.39 -26.96 6.56
CA LYS A 8 -20.55 -25.53 6.24
C LYS A 8 -20.35 -24.64 7.47
N GLN A 9 -20.90 -25.06 8.62
CA GLN A 9 -20.75 -24.33 9.88
C GLN A 9 -19.29 -24.27 10.33
N LEU A 10 -18.55 -25.39 10.27
CA LEU A 10 -17.13 -25.44 10.60
C LEU A 10 -16.27 -24.56 9.69
N MET A 11 -16.55 -24.54 8.38
CA MET A 11 -15.85 -23.68 7.44
C MET A 11 -16.11 -22.20 7.71
N LYS A 12 -17.34 -21.84 8.09
CA LYS A 12 -17.68 -20.48 8.48
C LYS A 12 -16.92 -20.06 9.75
N GLU A 13 -16.89 -20.90 10.77
CA GLU A 13 -16.15 -20.64 12.01
C GLU A 13 -14.64 -20.49 11.76
N ALA A 14 -14.06 -21.38 10.95
CA ALA A 14 -12.66 -21.30 10.57
C ALA A 14 -12.34 -20.01 9.79
N SER A 15 -13.20 -19.62 8.85
CA SER A 15 -13.08 -18.36 8.10
C SER A 15 -13.20 -17.14 9.03
N ASP A 16 -14.14 -17.17 9.98
CA ASP A 16 -14.35 -16.09 10.93
C ASP A 16 -13.12 -15.90 11.83
N VAL A 17 -12.45 -16.97 12.24
CA VAL A 17 -11.19 -16.90 12.99
C VAL A 17 -10.05 -16.43 12.08
N TYR A 18 -9.89 -17.05 10.90
CA TYR A 18 -8.77 -16.75 10.02
C TYR A 18 -8.75 -15.29 9.55
N TYR A 19 -9.88 -14.73 9.12
CA TYR A 19 -9.93 -13.33 8.71
C TYR A 19 -10.21 -12.38 9.87
N GLY A 20 -10.87 -12.85 10.93
CA GLY A 20 -11.26 -12.01 12.05
C GLY A 20 -10.11 -11.66 12.99
N GLU A 21 -9.17 -12.58 13.20
CA GLU A 21 -8.16 -12.46 14.27
C GLU A 21 -6.73 -12.29 13.75
N ASN A 22 -6.48 -12.55 12.47
CA ASN A 22 -5.12 -12.45 11.91
C ASN A 22 -4.78 -11.04 11.42
N HIS A 23 -3.46 -10.79 11.44
CA HIS A 23 -2.82 -9.68 10.78
C HIS A 23 -2.31 -10.09 9.39
N PHE A 24 -2.75 -9.41 8.35
CA PHE A 24 -2.32 -9.68 6.97
C PHE A 24 -1.27 -8.69 6.49
N ASN A 25 -0.14 -9.18 5.97
CA ASN A 25 0.86 -8.36 5.28
C ASN A 25 0.79 -8.64 3.78
N VAL A 26 0.39 -7.64 3.00
CA VAL A 26 0.13 -7.80 1.56
C VAL A 26 0.90 -6.74 0.78
N ARG A 27 1.69 -7.16 -0.21
CA ARG A 27 2.29 -6.22 -1.17
C ARG A 27 1.20 -5.62 -2.05
N LEU A 28 1.29 -4.32 -2.36
CA LEU A 28 0.26 -3.61 -3.12
C LEU A 28 -0.06 -4.28 -4.46
N HIS A 29 0.94 -4.84 -5.12
CA HIS A 29 0.76 -5.55 -6.39
C HIS A 29 -0.05 -6.85 -6.24
N TRP A 30 -0.02 -7.54 -5.10
CA TRP A 30 -0.87 -8.73 -4.81
C TRP A 30 -2.23 -8.40 -4.21
N LEU A 31 -2.54 -7.12 -3.98
CA LEU A 31 -3.71 -6.75 -3.18
C LEU A 31 -5.03 -7.24 -3.81
N ARG A 32 -5.19 -7.22 -5.13
CA ARG A 32 -6.43 -7.67 -5.79
C ARG A 32 -6.57 -9.17 -5.81
N GLU A 33 -5.47 -9.88 -5.97
CA GLU A 33 -5.41 -11.33 -5.91
C GLU A 33 -5.80 -11.76 -4.50
N PHE A 34 -5.25 -11.09 -3.48
CA PHE A 34 -5.61 -11.30 -2.08
C PHE A 34 -7.09 -10.98 -1.78
N MET A 35 -7.70 -10.00 -2.46
CA MET A 35 -9.09 -9.61 -2.21
C MET A 35 -10.14 -10.65 -2.64
N THR A 36 -9.74 -11.71 -3.35
CA THR A 36 -10.66 -12.75 -3.82
C THR A 36 -10.19 -14.10 -3.32
N ASP A 37 -10.99 -14.74 -2.45
CA ASP A 37 -10.78 -16.14 -2.07
C ASP A 37 -11.89 -17.03 -2.63
N THR A 38 -11.71 -18.34 -2.59
CA THR A 38 -12.73 -19.33 -2.92
C THR A 38 -13.15 -20.10 -1.67
N LEU A 39 -14.46 -20.28 -1.48
CA LEU A 39 -14.96 -21.21 -0.46
C LEU A 39 -14.45 -22.63 -0.74
N GLY A 40 -14.61 -23.53 0.23
CA GLY A 40 -14.17 -24.93 0.13
C GLY A 40 -14.73 -25.72 -1.08
N ASP A 41 -15.64 -25.15 -1.87
CA ASP A 41 -16.11 -25.68 -3.16
C ASP A 41 -15.22 -25.30 -4.36
N TYR A 42 -14.18 -24.48 -4.15
CA TYR A 42 -13.25 -23.93 -5.15
C TYR A 42 -13.93 -23.21 -6.34
N LYS A 43 -15.20 -22.83 -6.18
CA LYS A 43 -16.02 -22.23 -7.25
C LYS A 43 -16.61 -20.90 -6.82
N THR A 44 -17.07 -20.81 -5.59
CA THR A 44 -17.73 -19.61 -5.07
C THR A 44 -16.66 -18.62 -4.62
N LYS A 45 -16.50 -17.55 -5.41
CA LYS A 45 -15.61 -16.44 -5.07
C LYS A 45 -16.22 -15.60 -3.96
N VAL A 46 -15.42 -15.30 -2.94
CA VAL A 46 -15.82 -14.48 -1.80
C VAL A 46 -14.91 -13.27 -1.70
N PRO A 47 -15.48 -12.06 -1.50
CA PRO A 47 -14.67 -10.89 -1.25
C PRO A 47 -14.03 -10.99 0.14
N VAL A 48 -12.70 -10.94 0.19
CA VAL A 48 -11.91 -11.04 1.44
C VAL A 48 -11.96 -9.76 2.26
N ALA A 49 -11.99 -8.59 1.61
CA ALA A 49 -11.85 -7.31 2.31
C ALA A 49 -12.89 -7.06 3.44
N PRO A 50 -14.18 -7.42 3.28
CA PRO A 50 -15.16 -7.32 4.37
C PRO A 50 -14.96 -8.34 5.50
N LEU A 51 -14.22 -9.42 5.27
CA LEU A 51 -14.00 -10.46 6.27
C LEU A 51 -12.90 -10.09 7.27
N ILE A 52 -11.97 -9.21 6.89
CA ILE A 52 -10.87 -8.78 7.75
C ILE A 52 -11.39 -7.88 8.85
N LYS A 53 -11.26 -8.32 10.11
CA LYS A 53 -11.73 -7.58 11.29
C LYS A 53 -10.58 -6.99 12.11
N ASP A 54 -9.51 -7.74 12.33
CA ASP A 54 -8.36 -7.25 13.10
C ASP A 54 -7.53 -6.25 12.29
N SER A 55 -6.61 -6.72 11.44
CA SER A 55 -5.64 -5.80 10.85
C SER A 55 -5.05 -6.21 9.50
N ILE A 56 -4.73 -5.20 8.69
CA ILE A 56 -4.04 -5.36 7.41
C ILE A 56 -2.94 -4.30 7.23
N THR A 57 -1.79 -4.76 6.75
CA THR A 57 -0.67 -3.93 6.29
C THR A 57 -0.52 -4.09 4.79
N VAL A 58 -0.60 -2.98 4.06
CA VAL A 58 -0.32 -2.92 2.62
C VAL A 58 1.06 -2.30 2.40
N LEU A 59 1.95 -3.03 1.74
CA LEU A 59 3.31 -2.59 1.45
C LEU A 59 3.41 -2.06 0.02
N VAL A 60 3.82 -0.80 -0.12
CA VAL A 60 4.10 -0.13 -1.39
C VAL A 60 5.61 -0.12 -1.59
N ASP A 61 6.08 -0.87 -2.58
CA ASP A 61 7.49 -0.88 -2.94
C ASP A 61 7.91 0.45 -3.56
N SER A 62 9.15 0.89 -3.30
CA SER A 62 9.73 2.05 -3.98
C SER A 62 9.75 1.85 -5.49
N TYR A 63 9.57 2.91 -6.28
CA TYR A 63 9.58 2.81 -7.74
C TYR A 63 10.87 2.18 -8.31
N ASP A 64 12.02 2.39 -7.66
CA ASP A 64 13.28 1.73 -8.01
C ASP A 64 13.23 0.19 -7.94
N ALA A 65 12.30 -0.37 -7.16
CA ALA A 65 12.06 -1.82 -7.05
C ALA A 65 10.91 -2.30 -7.95
N LEU A 66 10.16 -1.38 -8.55
CA LEU A 66 9.03 -1.67 -9.44
C LEU A 66 9.46 -1.74 -10.91
N ASP A 67 10.57 -1.08 -11.28
CA ASP A 67 11.13 -1.01 -12.64
C ASP A 67 11.61 -2.38 -13.16
N ASP A 68 12.11 -3.26 -12.27
CA ASP A 68 12.64 -4.58 -12.66
C ASP A 68 11.57 -5.69 -12.82
N PHE A 69 10.34 -5.51 -12.31
CA PHE A 69 9.39 -6.63 -12.18
C PHE A 69 7.96 -6.38 -12.68
N TYR A 70 7.43 -5.14 -12.67
CA TYR A 70 5.95 -4.95 -12.69
C TYR A 70 5.39 -4.11 -13.84
N LEU A 71 6.24 -3.49 -14.67
CA LEU A 71 5.75 -2.75 -15.84
C LEU A 71 5.36 -3.68 -17.02
N HIS A 72 5.59 -4.99 -16.95
CA HIS A 72 5.32 -5.92 -18.05
C HIS A 72 3.94 -6.63 -18.01
N GLU A 73 3.23 -6.65 -16.87
CA GLU A 73 2.02 -7.50 -16.74
C GLU A 73 0.74 -6.93 -17.38
N GLU A 74 0.66 -5.64 -17.69
CA GLU A 74 -0.49 -5.05 -18.42
C GLU A 74 -0.20 -4.79 -19.92
N GLY A 75 0.86 -5.36 -20.48
CA GLY A 75 1.19 -5.16 -21.91
C GLY A 75 1.71 -3.76 -22.23
N CYS A 76 2.50 -3.16 -21.33
CA CYS A 76 3.33 -2.02 -21.71
C CYS A 76 4.53 -2.56 -22.49
N ASP A 77 4.61 -2.22 -23.77
CA ASP A 77 5.77 -2.48 -24.62
C ASP A 77 7.01 -1.84 -23.99
N SER A 78 7.79 -2.64 -23.26
CA SER A 78 9.12 -2.28 -22.83
C SER A 78 10.08 -2.42 -24.00
N ASP A 79 9.98 -1.46 -24.90
CA ASP A 79 11.14 -1.04 -25.68
C ASP A 79 11.62 0.32 -25.15
N SER A 80 12.01 0.32 -23.87
CA SER A 80 12.89 1.36 -23.35
C SER A 80 14.25 0.73 -23.11
N GLY A 81 14.97 0.54 -24.22
CA GLY A 81 16.41 0.42 -24.17
C GLY A 81 17.01 1.54 -23.33
N ILE A 82 18.21 1.29 -22.84
CA ILE A 82 19.06 2.08 -21.95
C ILE A 82 19.29 3.55 -22.41
N ASP A 83 18.69 3.97 -23.53
CA ASP A 83 18.80 5.28 -24.16
C ASP A 83 17.44 5.97 -24.44
N ASP A 84 16.34 5.66 -23.73
CA ASP A 84 15.11 6.48 -23.82
C ASP A 84 15.24 7.75 -22.95
N PRO A 85 15.28 8.97 -23.53
CA PRO A 85 15.27 10.23 -22.78
C PRO A 85 13.99 10.47 -21.96
N LYS A 86 12.98 9.58 -22.03
CA LYS A 86 11.84 9.55 -21.10
C LYS A 86 12.08 8.71 -19.83
N SER A 87 13.04 7.79 -19.85
CA SER A 87 13.36 6.90 -18.72
C SER A 87 14.10 7.64 -17.58
N VAL A 88 14.86 8.69 -17.90
CA VAL A 88 15.78 9.34 -16.93
C VAL A 88 15.24 10.65 -16.32
N HIS A 89 13.96 10.96 -16.52
CA HIS A 89 13.39 12.17 -15.96
C HIS A 89 12.23 11.87 -15.01
N TYR A 90 12.62 11.69 -13.75
CA TYR A 90 11.93 12.12 -12.53
C TYR A 90 10.98 13.31 -12.80
N ARG A 91 9.78 13.02 -13.29
CA ARG A 91 8.74 14.00 -13.61
C ARG A 91 7.52 13.69 -12.74
N HIS A 92 7.07 14.73 -12.05
CA HIS A 92 5.83 14.80 -11.26
C HIS A 92 4.76 13.81 -11.67
N GLY A 93 4.26 12.98 -10.74
CA GLY A 93 2.85 12.57 -10.61
C GLY A 93 2.10 12.08 -11.84
N THR A 94 2.80 11.75 -12.92
CA THR A 94 2.24 11.46 -14.24
C THR A 94 2.87 10.23 -14.88
N GLY A 95 3.90 9.65 -14.27
CA GLY A 95 4.44 8.35 -14.66
C GLY A 95 3.41 7.24 -14.48
N GLU A 96 3.54 6.19 -15.28
CA GLU A 96 2.63 5.04 -15.26
C GLU A 96 2.60 4.38 -13.87
N ALA A 97 3.77 4.24 -13.22
CA ALA A 97 3.88 3.72 -11.87
C ALA A 97 3.06 4.51 -10.84
N ALA A 98 3.04 5.85 -10.93
CA ALA A 98 2.25 6.70 -10.05
C ALA A 98 0.74 6.49 -10.23
N ARG A 99 0.28 6.43 -11.49
CA ARG A 99 -1.14 6.20 -11.81
C ARG A 99 -1.58 4.80 -11.38
N TRP A 100 -0.77 3.79 -11.66
CA TRP A 100 -1.03 2.42 -11.26
C TRP A 100 -1.11 2.32 -9.73
N THR A 101 -0.15 2.94 -9.01
CA THR A 101 -0.12 2.94 -7.55
C THR A 101 -1.36 3.62 -6.97
N GLN A 102 -1.73 4.80 -7.47
CA GLN A 102 -2.94 5.51 -7.04
C GLN A 102 -4.19 4.67 -7.26
N LYS A 103 -4.34 4.05 -8.44
CA LYS A 103 -5.47 3.17 -8.76
C LYS A 103 -5.53 1.99 -7.80
N ARG A 104 -4.39 1.34 -7.55
CA ARG A 104 -4.31 0.15 -6.68
C ARG A 104 -4.57 0.46 -5.21
N LEU A 105 -4.16 1.65 -4.74
CA LEU A 105 -4.46 2.10 -3.38
C LEU A 105 -5.96 2.31 -3.13
N GLN A 106 -6.78 2.48 -4.17
CA GLN A 106 -8.23 2.58 -4.01
C GLN A 106 -8.85 1.29 -3.44
N ASP A 107 -8.21 0.14 -3.63
CA ASP A 107 -8.69 -1.13 -3.09
C ASP A 107 -8.69 -1.13 -1.54
N ILE A 108 -7.84 -0.30 -0.91
CA ILE A 108 -7.80 -0.17 0.56
C ILE A 108 -9.13 0.33 1.13
N PHE A 109 -9.93 1.06 0.34
CA PHE A 109 -11.24 1.55 0.77
C PHE A 109 -12.24 0.41 1.08
N LEU A 110 -11.96 -0.82 0.66
CA LEU A 110 -12.83 -1.98 0.84
C LEU A 110 -12.68 -2.65 2.22
N PHE A 111 -11.60 -2.38 2.96
CA PHE A 111 -11.36 -2.93 4.31
C PHE A 111 -12.15 -2.18 5.39
N THR A 112 -13.46 -2.04 5.21
CA THR A 112 -14.31 -1.23 6.09
C THR A 112 -14.38 -1.76 7.52
N ASN A 113 -14.21 -3.08 7.68
CA ASN A 113 -14.36 -3.79 8.95
C ASN A 113 -13.05 -3.94 9.73
N ALA A 114 -11.90 -3.66 9.11
CA ALA A 114 -10.60 -3.77 9.76
C ALA A 114 -10.45 -2.72 10.87
N GLN A 115 -9.99 -3.13 12.05
CA GLN A 115 -9.71 -2.21 13.16
C GLN A 115 -8.43 -1.41 12.91
N HIS A 116 -7.45 -2.01 12.24
CA HIS A 116 -6.18 -1.36 11.91
C HIS A 116 -5.80 -1.55 10.44
N ILE A 117 -5.58 -0.45 9.73
CA ILE A 117 -5.13 -0.42 8.34
C ILE A 117 -3.81 0.32 8.30
N THR A 118 -2.73 -0.36 7.92
CA THR A 118 -1.41 0.25 7.81
C THR A 118 -0.96 0.30 6.36
N LEU A 119 -0.59 1.47 5.87
CA LEU A 119 0.13 1.64 4.61
C LEU A 119 1.62 1.80 4.90
N VAL A 120 2.45 0.97 4.30
CA VAL A 120 3.91 1.01 4.46
C VAL A 120 4.56 1.38 3.15
N LEU A 121 5.29 2.49 3.11
CA LEU A 121 6.26 2.76 2.05
C LEU A 121 7.50 1.92 2.34
N TYR A 122 7.75 0.90 1.53
CA TYR A 122 8.85 -0.05 1.70
C TYR A 122 9.95 0.24 0.68
N GLY A 123 11.18 0.48 1.13
CA GLY A 123 12.28 0.71 0.21
C GLY A 123 13.55 1.15 0.92
N ARG A 124 14.53 1.64 0.16
CA ARG A 124 15.75 2.26 0.73
C ARG A 124 15.48 3.71 1.13
N GLY A 125 16.52 4.43 1.56
CA GLY A 125 16.45 5.85 1.90
C GLY A 125 16.40 6.11 3.40
N VAL A 126 15.77 7.22 3.79
CA VAL A 126 15.74 7.72 5.17
C VAL A 126 14.39 7.40 5.82
N LEU A 127 14.38 7.09 7.11
CA LEU A 127 13.16 6.69 7.84
C LEU A 127 12.11 7.80 7.94
N ASP A 128 12.53 9.06 7.93
CA ASP A 128 11.61 10.20 7.93
C ASP A 128 11.03 10.49 6.54
N GLY A 129 11.43 9.73 5.51
CA GLY A 129 10.97 9.90 4.15
C GLY A 129 11.44 11.19 3.48
N SER A 130 12.45 11.87 4.02
CA SER A 130 13.00 13.13 3.47
C SER A 130 13.82 12.94 2.19
N ASP A 131 14.14 11.71 1.82
CA ASP A 131 14.82 11.41 0.56
C ASP A 131 13.91 11.68 -0.65
N LEU A 132 14.55 12.08 -1.76
CA LEU A 132 13.88 12.51 -2.99
C LEU A 132 12.91 11.45 -3.54
N ALA A 133 13.30 10.18 -3.51
CA ALA A 133 12.48 9.08 -4.01
C ALA A 133 11.20 8.91 -3.17
N THR A 134 11.33 8.91 -1.84
CA THR A 134 10.18 8.81 -0.93
C THR A 134 9.27 10.05 -1.02
N HIS A 135 9.83 11.26 -1.13
CA HIS A 135 9.06 12.49 -1.36
C HIS A 135 8.23 12.43 -2.64
N GLN A 136 8.78 11.86 -3.72
CA GLN A 136 8.03 11.71 -4.97
C GLN A 136 6.84 10.77 -4.78
N ILE A 137 7.02 9.62 -4.12
CA ILE A 137 5.93 8.69 -3.82
C ILE A 137 4.88 9.37 -2.94
N ILE A 138 5.29 10.05 -1.87
CA ILE A 138 4.40 10.81 -0.97
C ILE A 138 3.56 11.80 -1.78
N LYS A 139 4.19 12.54 -2.69
CA LYS A 139 3.50 13.48 -3.57
C LYS A 139 2.50 12.77 -4.48
N ASP A 140 2.89 11.66 -5.09
CA ASP A 140 2.06 10.92 -6.05
C ASP A 140 0.83 10.33 -5.37
N ILE A 141 0.96 9.76 -4.18
CA ILE A 141 -0.17 9.13 -3.46
C ILE A 141 -0.93 10.12 -2.57
N SER A 142 -0.47 11.37 -2.49
CA SER A 142 -0.94 12.39 -1.54
C SER A 142 -2.46 12.49 -1.49
N TYR A 143 -3.10 12.57 -2.66
CA TYR A 143 -4.55 12.69 -2.78
C TYR A 143 -5.27 11.46 -2.21
N VAL A 144 -4.86 10.26 -2.60
CA VAL A 144 -5.51 9.01 -2.15
C VAL A 144 -5.31 8.82 -0.65
N VAL A 145 -4.12 9.11 -0.12
CA VAL A 145 -3.84 9.00 1.31
C VAL A 145 -4.66 10.01 2.13
N LYS A 146 -4.90 11.23 1.62
CA LYS A 146 -5.83 12.18 2.27
C LYS A 146 -7.22 11.56 2.44
N LEU A 147 -7.76 10.99 1.36
CA LEU A 147 -9.08 10.35 1.39
C LEU A 147 -9.12 9.12 2.33
N LEU A 148 -8.02 8.36 2.42
CA LEU A 148 -7.91 7.23 3.35
C LEU A 148 -7.89 7.71 4.81
N ILE A 149 -7.13 8.77 5.11
CA ILE A 149 -7.11 9.40 6.43
C ILE A 149 -8.51 9.91 6.80
N GLU A 150 -9.20 10.59 5.88
CA GLU A 150 -10.57 11.08 6.09
C GLU A 150 -11.57 9.94 6.35
N LYS A 151 -11.46 8.84 5.59
CA LYS A 151 -12.39 7.70 5.71
C LYS A 151 -12.18 6.89 6.99
N PHE A 152 -10.93 6.63 7.36
CA PHE A 152 -10.58 5.66 8.39
C PHE A 152 -10.10 6.30 9.70
N GLY A 153 -9.71 7.57 9.68
CA GLY A 153 -9.30 8.32 10.86
C GLY A 153 -8.10 7.70 11.57
N ASP A 154 -8.31 7.33 12.84
CA ASP A 154 -7.29 6.74 13.71
C ASP A 154 -7.02 5.25 13.38
N ARG A 155 -7.93 4.59 12.65
CA ARG A 155 -7.71 3.21 12.19
C ARG A 155 -6.66 3.13 11.10
N PHE A 156 -6.40 4.23 10.39
CA PHE A 156 -5.43 4.27 9.30
C PHE A 156 -4.10 4.85 9.76
N THR A 157 -3.01 4.16 9.46
CA THR A 157 -1.64 4.64 9.72
C THR A 157 -0.80 4.54 8.46
N ILE A 158 0.07 5.51 8.24
CA ILE A 158 1.08 5.45 7.17
C ILE A 158 2.49 5.52 7.77
N LYS A 159 3.36 4.60 7.34
CA LYS A 159 4.74 4.48 7.83
C LYS A 159 5.72 4.32 6.67
N LYS A 160 6.97 4.72 6.89
CA LYS A 160 8.12 4.33 6.07
C LYS A 160 8.83 3.17 6.76
N MET A 161 9.22 2.16 6.00
CA MET A 161 10.02 1.03 6.45
C MET A 161 11.23 0.88 5.53
N ILE A 162 12.42 0.70 6.11
CA ILE A 162 13.65 0.53 5.33
C ILE A 162 13.93 -0.95 5.08
N SER A 163 14.16 -1.30 3.81
CA SER A 163 14.74 -2.58 3.41
C SER A 163 16.25 -2.57 3.67
N ARG A 164 16.72 -3.42 4.59
CA ARG A 164 18.16 -3.61 4.88
C ARG A 164 18.68 -4.91 4.21
N GLY A 165 18.64 -5.00 2.88
CA GLY A 165 19.25 -6.12 2.17
C GLY A 165 18.87 -7.52 2.69
N ASP A 166 19.77 -8.50 2.50
CA ASP A 166 19.57 -9.93 2.80
C ASP A 166 19.63 -10.30 4.30
N ASP A 167 19.41 -9.36 5.21
CA ASP A 167 19.41 -9.65 6.65
C ASP A 167 18.03 -10.15 7.08
N TYR A 168 17.92 -11.48 7.22
CA TYR A 168 16.75 -12.25 7.67
C TYR A 168 16.36 -12.03 9.15
N GLU A 169 16.73 -10.91 9.77
CA GLU A 169 16.31 -10.59 11.14
C GLU A 169 15.14 -9.61 11.13
N GLY A 170 13.96 -10.14 11.49
CA GLY A 170 12.63 -9.57 11.28
C GLY A 170 12.26 -8.32 12.10
N ASN A 171 13.17 -7.36 12.28
CA ASN A 171 12.85 -6.05 12.84
C ASN A 171 13.34 -4.92 11.93
N TYR A 172 12.60 -4.69 10.85
CA TYR A 172 12.89 -3.57 9.94
C TYR A 172 12.55 -2.25 10.63
N PRO A 173 13.50 -1.29 10.69
CA PRO A 173 13.23 0.03 11.22
C PRO A 173 12.07 0.66 10.46
N SER A 174 11.07 1.16 11.20
CA SER A 174 9.94 1.87 10.64
C SER A 174 9.60 3.12 11.42
N ARG A 175 9.05 4.12 10.74
CA ARG A 175 8.67 5.41 11.33
C ARG A 175 7.37 5.90 10.70
N SER A 176 6.49 6.47 11.52
CA SER A 176 5.29 7.15 11.02
C SER A 176 5.69 8.35 10.17
N ILE A 177 5.08 8.48 9.01
CA ILE A 177 5.22 9.62 8.11
C ILE A 177 3.88 10.37 7.94
N ARG A 178 2.94 10.16 8.88
CA ARG A 178 1.62 10.81 8.85
C ARG A 178 1.72 12.34 8.84
N SER A 179 2.79 12.90 9.43
CA SER A 179 3.03 14.34 9.49
C SER A 179 3.13 15.05 8.15
N TYR A 180 3.42 14.34 7.05
CA TYR A 180 3.38 14.93 5.69
C TYR A 180 1.96 15.31 5.23
N TRP A 181 0.93 14.80 5.91
CA TRP A 181 -0.47 15.09 5.65
C TRP A 181 -1.11 16.02 6.68
N ASP A 182 -0.37 16.41 7.71
CA ASP A 182 -0.84 17.37 8.71
C ASP A 182 -0.82 18.78 8.11
N SER A 183 -1.64 19.67 8.68
CA SER A 183 -1.60 21.08 8.29
C SER A 183 -0.21 21.65 8.59
N PRO A 184 0.38 22.46 7.68
CA PRO A 184 1.66 23.11 7.95
C PRO A 184 1.59 23.91 9.25
N THR A 185 2.60 23.76 10.10
CA THR A 185 2.77 24.59 11.30
C THR A 185 2.87 26.07 10.93
N GLU A 186 2.49 26.96 11.83
CA GLU A 186 2.57 28.43 11.62
C GLU A 186 3.97 28.88 11.19
N ILE A 187 5.02 28.31 11.81
CA ILE A 187 6.43 28.58 11.45
C ILE A 187 6.71 28.23 9.98
N ALA A 188 6.30 27.04 9.53
CA ALA A 188 6.47 26.63 8.14
C ALA A 188 5.69 27.50 7.14
N ARG A 189 4.54 28.06 7.56
CA ARG A 189 3.76 29.02 6.77
C ARG A 189 4.45 30.38 6.66
N GLU A 190 5.06 30.85 7.75
CA GLU A 190 5.81 32.11 7.78
C GLU A 190 7.08 32.02 6.93
N GLU A 191 7.83 30.92 6.99
CA GLU A 191 9.03 30.68 6.18
C GLU A 191 8.72 30.64 4.67
N THR A 192 7.60 30.03 4.27
CA THR A 192 7.17 30.02 2.86
C THR A 192 6.69 31.38 2.34
N LEU A 193 6.18 32.24 3.23
CA LEU A 193 5.80 33.62 2.89
C LEU A 193 7.00 34.57 2.83
N GLN A 194 8.09 34.26 3.54
CA GLN A 194 9.29 35.10 3.59
C GLN A 194 10.25 34.87 2.41
N TYR A 195 10.18 33.70 1.76
CA TYR A 195 10.94 33.39 0.54
C TYR A 195 10.01 32.85 -0.58
N PRO A 196 9.19 33.71 -1.21
CA PRO A 196 8.51 33.33 -2.44
C PRO A 196 9.55 33.17 -3.56
N TYR A 197 9.50 32.04 -4.27
CA TYR A 197 10.34 31.75 -5.44
C TYR A 197 10.18 32.80 -6.55
#